data_AF-A0A5C4LMR3-F1
#
_entry.id   AF-A0A5C4LMR3-F1
#
_cell.length_a   1.000
_cell.length_b   1.000
_cell.length_c   1.000
_cell.angle_alpha   90.00
_cell.angle_beta   90.00
_cell.angle_gamma   90.00
#
_symmetry.space_group_name_H-M   'P 1'
#
loop_
_entity.id
_entity.type
_entity.pdbx_description
1 polymer ?
#
loop_
_entity_poly.entity_id
_entity_poly.type
_entity_poly.pdbx_seq_one_letter_code
_entity_poly.pdbx_strand_id
1 'polypeptide(L)'
;MIVRSSLAVIAWAAFCFTAQPHRDAETPQDPVLLSGIEADLASRKCDGVRIDAVHFRAFSSRAQLNHADFFQKARSLRLQAALNDLDGRLKRDRQAACDAIWTAYGPGSPLQLLRRA
;
A
#
# COMPACT_ATOMS: atom_id res chain seq x y z
N MET A 1 -19.98 45.86 -29.97
CA MET A 1 -20.39 44.44 -29.89
C MET A 1 -19.16 43.57 -29.60
N ILE A 2 -18.55 43.71 -28.43
CA ILE A 2 -17.30 43.00 -28.05
C ILE A 2 -17.33 42.76 -26.52
N VAL A 3 -18.28 41.96 -26.03
CA VAL A 3 -18.37 41.59 -24.60
C VAL A 3 -18.80 40.12 -24.45
N ARG A 4 -18.47 39.28 -25.44
CA ARG A 4 -18.88 37.86 -25.46
C ARG A 4 -17.71 36.87 -25.45
N SER A 5 -16.51 37.30 -25.82
CA SER A 5 -15.35 36.40 -25.92
C SER A 5 -14.66 36.12 -24.57
N SER A 6 -14.89 36.96 -23.55
CA SER A 6 -14.17 36.86 -22.27
C SER A 6 -14.74 35.80 -21.33
N LEU A 7 -15.99 35.39 -21.50
CA LEU A 7 -16.65 34.41 -20.61
C LEU A 7 -16.24 32.96 -20.92
N ALA A 8 -15.90 32.67 -22.17
CA ALA A 8 -15.47 31.33 -22.59
C ALA A 8 -14.10 30.95 -22.00
N VAL A 9 -13.19 31.92 -21.86
CA VAL A 9 -11.83 31.69 -21.35
C VAL A 9 -11.83 31.43 -19.85
N ILE A 10 -12.69 32.12 -19.10
CA ILE A 10 -12.84 31.93 -17.64
C ILE A 10 -13.46 30.55 -17.34
N ALA A 11 -14.44 30.12 -18.14
CA ALA A 11 -15.06 28.81 -18.01
C ALA A 11 -14.07 27.65 -18.25
N TRP A 12 -13.11 27.82 -19.16
CA TRP A 12 -12.06 26.82 -19.42
C TRP A 12 -11.03 26.72 -18.29
N ALA A 13 -10.60 27.85 -17.74
CA ALA A 13 -9.66 27.88 -16.62
C ALA A 13 -10.23 27.20 -15.35
N ALA A 14 -11.54 27.35 -15.10
CA ALA A 14 -12.21 26.66 -13.99
C ALA A 14 -12.27 25.13 -14.20
N PHE A 15 -12.47 24.67 -15.45
CA PHE A 15 -12.54 23.24 -15.76
C PHE A 15 -11.18 22.55 -15.61
N CYS A 16 -10.08 23.19 -16.04
CA CYS A 16 -8.72 22.67 -15.84
C CYS A 16 -8.30 22.61 -14.36
N PHE A 17 -8.87 23.45 -13.48
CA PHE A 17 -8.62 23.37 -12.03
C PHE A 17 -9.48 22.32 -11.32
N THR A 18 -10.57 21.85 -11.91
CA THR A 18 -11.39 20.76 -11.33
C THR A 18 -10.85 19.37 -11.68
N ALA A 19 -9.94 19.28 -12.66
CA ALA A 19 -9.08 18.13 -12.87
C ALA A 19 -7.87 18.18 -11.91
N GLN A 20 -8.13 18.22 -10.60
CA GLN A 20 -7.12 17.85 -9.61
C GLN A 20 -7.18 16.31 -9.46
N PRO A 21 -6.27 15.51 -10.05
CA PRO A 21 -6.22 14.08 -9.76
C PRO A 21 -5.41 13.84 -8.49
N HIS A 22 -5.53 14.71 -7.48
CA HIS A 22 -4.84 14.60 -6.19
C HIS A 22 -5.84 14.67 -5.04
N ARG A 23 -7.06 14.14 -5.27
CA ARG A 23 -7.86 13.75 -4.11
C ARG A 23 -7.14 12.57 -3.48
N ASP A 24 -6.89 12.72 -2.19
CA ASP A 24 -6.62 11.70 -1.17
C ASP A 24 -7.73 10.63 -1.15
N ALA A 25 -8.02 10.04 -2.31
CA ALA A 25 -8.92 8.92 -2.46
C ALA A 25 -8.17 7.74 -1.88
N GLU A 26 -8.47 7.45 -0.61
CA GLU A 26 -8.44 6.10 -0.04
C GLU A 26 -8.60 5.10 -1.19
N THR A 27 -7.50 4.55 -1.67
CA THR A 27 -7.65 3.51 -2.67
C THR A 27 -8.20 2.33 -1.88
N PRO A 28 -9.33 1.73 -2.28
CA PRO A 28 -9.90 0.59 -1.54
C PRO A 28 -8.89 -0.56 -1.34
N GLN A 29 -7.79 -0.52 -2.09
CA GLN A 29 -6.70 -1.47 -2.11
C GLN A 29 -5.59 -1.15 -1.09
N ASP A 30 -5.51 0.06 -0.52
CA ASP A 30 -4.50 0.46 0.46
C ASP A 30 -4.34 -0.53 1.64
N PRO A 31 -5.40 -1.01 2.32
CA PRO A 31 -5.25 -1.96 3.42
C PRO A 31 -4.74 -3.33 2.96
N VAL A 32 -5.16 -3.76 1.77
CA VAL A 32 -4.74 -5.05 1.18
C VAL A 32 -3.28 -4.98 0.72
N LEU A 33 -2.90 -3.85 0.15
CA LEU A 33 -1.53 -3.55 -0.25
C LEU A 33 -0.60 -3.46 0.97
N LEU A 34 -1.06 -2.82 2.06
CA LEU A 34 -0.34 -2.78 3.33
C LEU A 34 -0.04 -4.18 3.85
N SER A 35 -1.02 -5.09 3.85
CA SER A 35 -0.81 -6.48 4.30
C SER A 35 0.28 -7.21 3.53
N GLY A 36 0.30 -7.05 2.20
CA GLY A 36 1.34 -7.67 1.38
C GLY A 36 2.73 -7.06 1.58
N ILE A 37 2.81 -5.73 1.78
CA ILE A 37 4.08 -5.05 2.08
C ILE A 37 4.58 -5.44 3.48
N GLU A 38 3.70 -5.53 4.48
CA GLU A 38 4.06 -5.98 5.83
C GLU A 38 4.66 -7.39 5.83
N ALA A 39 4.05 -8.31 5.09
CA ALA A 39 4.54 -9.68 4.96
C ALA A 39 5.88 -9.76 4.20
N ASP A 40 6.06 -9.00 3.11
CA ASP A 40 7.35 -8.90 2.41
C ASP A 40 8.44 -8.34 3.33
N LEU A 41 8.12 -7.27 4.05
CA LEU A 41 9.06 -6.61 4.94
C LEU A 41 9.45 -7.54 6.09
N ALA A 42 8.50 -8.29 6.65
CA ALA A 42 8.77 -9.31 7.66
C ALA A 42 9.69 -10.43 7.15
N SER A 43 9.49 -10.91 5.93
CA SER A 43 10.36 -11.94 5.35
C SER A 43 11.82 -11.50 5.20
N ARG A 44 12.06 -10.19 5.10
CA ARG A 44 13.39 -9.57 4.98
C ARG A 44 13.99 -9.17 6.33
N LYS A 45 13.17 -8.78 7.30
CA LYS A 45 13.61 -8.17 8.58
C LYS A 45 13.48 -9.09 9.79
N CYS A 46 12.58 -10.06 9.75
CA CYS A 46 12.32 -10.99 10.83
C CYS A 46 13.12 -12.28 10.63
N ASP A 47 13.88 -12.65 11.64
CA ASP A 47 14.71 -13.85 11.61
C ASP A 47 13.84 -15.10 11.56
N GLY A 48 14.18 -16.04 10.67
CA GLY A 48 13.44 -17.30 10.55
C GLY A 48 12.05 -17.17 9.92
N VAL A 49 11.72 -16.07 9.24
CA VAL A 49 10.43 -15.90 8.51
C VAL A 49 10.66 -15.94 6.99
N ARG A 50 9.71 -16.53 6.26
CA ARG A 50 9.68 -16.59 4.80
C ARG A 50 8.24 -16.44 4.29
N ILE A 51 8.04 -15.76 3.17
CA ILE A 51 6.74 -15.76 2.47
C ILE A 51 6.49 -17.11 1.80
N ASP A 52 5.26 -17.63 1.92
CA ASP A 52 4.77 -18.67 1.02
C ASP A 52 4.40 -18.06 -0.34
N ALA A 53 5.24 -18.28 -1.35
CA ALA A 53 5.04 -17.70 -2.68
C ALA A 53 3.72 -18.13 -3.35
N VAL A 54 3.19 -19.32 -3.03
CA VAL A 54 1.92 -19.80 -3.61
C VAL A 54 0.75 -19.03 -3.01
N HIS A 55 0.70 -18.93 -1.68
CA HIS A 55 -0.35 -18.18 -0.98
C HIS A 55 -0.26 -16.68 -1.27
N PHE A 56 0.96 -16.14 -1.35
CA PHE A 56 1.17 -14.74 -1.73
C PHE A 56 0.67 -14.44 -3.14
N ARG A 57 0.95 -15.30 -4.13
CA ARG A 57 0.44 -15.15 -5.50
C ARG A 57 -1.09 -15.28 -5.55
N ALA A 58 -1.65 -16.22 -4.80
CA ALA A 58 -3.11 -16.39 -4.72
C ALA A 58 -3.79 -15.18 -4.04
N PHE A 59 -3.15 -14.60 -3.02
CA PHE A 59 -3.58 -13.37 -2.39
C PHE A 59 -3.55 -12.19 -3.38
N SER A 60 -2.41 -11.94 -4.03
CA SER A 60 -2.27 -10.83 -4.97
C SER A 60 -3.25 -10.94 -6.14
N SER A 61 -3.45 -12.15 -6.67
CA SER A 61 -4.41 -12.40 -7.74
C SER A 61 -5.86 -12.13 -7.31
N ARG A 62 -6.27 -12.54 -6.10
CA ARG A 62 -7.61 -12.26 -5.56
C ARG A 62 -7.84 -10.77 -5.30
N ALA A 63 -6.80 -10.09 -4.84
CA ALA A 63 -6.81 -8.66 -4.57
C ALA A 63 -6.66 -7.80 -5.84
N GLN A 64 -6.47 -8.42 -7.01
CA GLN A 64 -6.13 -7.75 -8.26
C GLN A 64 -4.89 -6.84 -8.16
N LEU A 65 -3.96 -7.20 -7.26
CA LEU A 65 -2.70 -6.51 -7.07
C LEU A 65 -1.64 -7.09 -8.00
N ASN A 66 -0.99 -6.21 -8.76
CA ASN A 66 0.14 -6.54 -9.61
C ASN A 66 1.47 -6.18 -8.91
N HIS A 67 2.60 -6.62 -9.49
CA HIS A 67 3.92 -6.32 -8.95
C HIS A 67 4.18 -4.80 -8.87
N ALA A 68 3.74 -4.03 -9.87
CA ALA A 68 3.91 -2.59 -9.83
C ALA A 68 3.20 -1.97 -8.63
N ASP A 69 2.03 -2.45 -8.21
CA ASP A 69 1.32 -1.90 -7.05
C ASP A 69 2.15 -2.01 -5.75
N PHE A 70 2.91 -3.09 -5.58
CA PHE A 70 3.83 -3.26 -4.44
C PHE A 70 5.07 -2.36 -4.50
N PHE A 71 5.56 -2.06 -5.71
CA PHE A 71 6.84 -1.36 -5.92
C PHE A 71 6.69 0.06 -6.53
N GLN A 72 5.47 0.55 -6.69
CA GLN A 72 5.19 1.90 -7.18
C GLN A 72 5.69 2.94 -6.17
N LYS A 73 6.31 4.00 -6.70
CA LYS A 73 6.82 5.13 -5.90
C LYS A 73 5.69 6.05 -5.42
N ALA A 74 4.58 6.12 -6.15
CA ALA A 74 3.42 6.90 -5.77
C ALA A 74 2.55 6.06 -4.83
N ARG A 75 2.63 6.36 -3.53
CA ARG A 75 1.77 5.77 -2.49
C ARG A 75 0.81 6.82 -1.98
N SER A 76 -0.37 6.39 -1.52
CA SER A 76 -1.24 7.29 -0.76
C SER A 76 -0.50 7.75 0.51
N LEU A 77 -0.78 8.99 0.96
CA LEU A 77 -0.17 9.53 2.17
C LEU A 77 -0.46 8.64 3.39
N ARG A 78 -1.63 8.00 3.42
CA ARG A 78 -2.05 7.10 4.48
C ARG A 78 -1.26 5.79 4.48
N LEU A 79 -1.10 5.15 3.33
CA LEU A 79 -0.26 3.95 3.20
C LEU A 79 1.18 4.27 3.60
N GLN A 80 1.70 5.41 3.15
CA GLN A 80 3.04 5.86 3.54
C GLN A 80 3.16 6.08 5.04
N ALA A 81 2.17 6.69 5.69
CA ALA A 81 2.15 6.88 7.14
C ALA A 81 2.13 5.54 7.90
N ALA A 82 1.33 4.56 7.45
CA ALA A 82 1.27 3.23 8.04
C ALA A 82 2.62 2.49 7.92
N LEU A 83 3.27 2.59 6.75
CA LEU A 83 4.60 2.00 6.54
C LEU A 83 5.69 2.69 7.36
N ASN A 84 5.61 4.01 7.53
CA ASN A 84 6.52 4.75 8.40
C ASN A 84 6.35 4.37 9.87
N ASP A 85 5.12 4.15 10.33
CA ASP A 85 4.87 3.65 11.68
C ASP A 85 5.42 2.23 11.87
N LEU A 86 5.18 1.33 10.91
CA LEU A 86 5.75 -0.02 10.92
C LEU A 86 7.28 0.00 10.99
N ASP A 87 7.94 0.81 10.15
CA ASP A 87 9.39 0.97 10.16
C ASP A 87 9.88 1.53 11.52
N GLY A 88 9.14 2.49 12.08
CA GLY A 88 9.38 3.01 13.42
C GLY A 88 9.26 1.94 14.51
N ARG A 89 8.25 1.07 14.45
CA ARG A 89 8.08 -0.06 15.37
C ARG A 89 9.23 -1.06 15.26
N LEU A 90 9.60 -1.45 14.04
CA LEU A 90 10.71 -2.37 13.81
C LEU A 90 12.07 -1.82 14.25
N LYS A 91 12.27 -0.50 14.17
CA LYS A 91 13.48 0.15 14.70
C LYS A 91 13.51 0.20 16.22
N ARG A 92 12.35 0.39 16.87
CA ARG A 92 12.25 0.46 18.33
C ARG A 92 12.33 -0.91 18.99
N ASP A 93 11.52 -1.85 18.52
CA ASP A 93 11.45 -3.22 19.02
C ASP A 93 11.14 -4.16 17.86
N ARG A 94 12.23 -4.66 17.26
CA ARG A 94 12.16 -5.58 16.14
C ARG A 94 11.45 -6.88 16.51
N GLN A 95 11.70 -7.41 17.72
CA GLN A 95 11.18 -8.71 18.14
C GLN A 95 9.65 -8.62 18.27
N ALA A 96 9.14 -7.65 19.03
CA ALA A 96 7.71 -7.47 19.24
C ALA A 96 6.96 -7.17 17.93
N ALA A 97 7.54 -6.37 17.04
CA ALA A 97 6.96 -6.09 15.75
C ALA A 97 6.89 -7.35 14.85
N CYS A 98 7.95 -8.16 14.84
CA CYS A 98 7.97 -9.43 14.11
C CYS A 98 6.97 -10.45 14.67
N ASP A 99 6.82 -10.55 15.99
CA ASP A 99 5.85 -11.44 16.62
C ASP A 99 4.40 -11.01 16.31
N ALA A 100 4.12 -9.70 16.29
CA ALA A 100 2.83 -9.15 15.90
C ALA A 100 2.49 -9.48 14.42
N ILE A 101 3.45 -9.31 13.52
CA ILE A 101 3.30 -9.68 12.11
C ILE A 101 3.09 -11.20 11.97
N TRP A 102 3.87 -12.03 12.68
CA TRP A 102 3.73 -13.48 12.64
C TRP A 102 2.34 -13.92 13.13
N THR A 103 1.80 -13.24 14.13
CA THR A 103 0.44 -13.50 14.62
C THR A 103 -0.62 -13.15 13.56
N ALA A 104 -0.44 -12.05 12.83
CA ALA A 104 -1.37 -11.61 11.80
C ALA A 104 -1.31 -12.47 10.51
N TYR A 105 -0.10 -12.87 10.11
CA TYR A 105 0.16 -13.47 8.82
C TYR A 105 0.77 -14.88 8.91
N GLY A 106 0.71 -15.55 10.06
CA GLY A 106 1.23 -16.90 10.23
C GLY A 106 0.48 -17.99 9.44
N PRO A 107 0.75 -19.27 9.73
CA PRO A 107 0.08 -20.41 9.07
C PRO A 107 -1.45 -20.31 9.18
N GLY A 108 -2.15 -20.52 8.05
CA GLY A 108 -3.61 -20.42 7.98
C GLY A 108 -4.16 -19.02 7.68
N SER A 109 -3.31 -17.99 7.63
CA SER A 109 -3.72 -16.68 7.11
C SER A 109 -3.81 -16.69 5.56
N PRO A 110 -4.61 -15.80 4.94
CA PRO A 110 -4.75 -15.75 3.48
C PRO A 110 -3.45 -15.47 2.70
N LEU A 111 -2.46 -14.88 3.36
CA LEU A 111 -1.19 -14.41 2.80
C LEU A 111 -0.02 -15.33 3.18
N GLN A 112 -0.15 -16.03 4.32
CA GLN A 112 0.68 -17.12 4.84
C GLN A 112 2.20 -16.90 4.82
N LEU A 113 2.73 -16.62 6.00
CA LEU A 113 4.14 -16.68 6.34
C LEU A 113 4.49 -18.08 6.87
N LEU A 114 5.69 -18.53 6.52
CA LEU A 114 6.28 -19.79 6.93
C LEU A 114 7.50 -19.51 7.81
N ARG A 115 7.80 -20.44 8.72
CA ARG A 115 9.11 -20.44 9.37
C ARG A 115 10.16 -20.95 8.37
N ARG A 116 11.32 -20.32 8.39
CA ARG A 116 12.52 -20.80 7.71
C ARG A 116 13.03 -21.98 8.54
N ALA A 117 13.08 -23.16 7.91
CA ALA A 117 13.69 -24.36 8.49
C ALA A 117 15.22 -24.24 8.47
#